data_AF-A0A258EZA2-F1
#
_entry.id   AF-A0A258EZA2-F1
#
_cell.length_a   1.000
_cell.length_b   1.000
_cell.length_c   1.000
_cell.angle_alpha   90.00
_cell.angle_beta   90.00
_cell.angle_gamma   90.00
#
_symmetry.space_group_name_H-M   'P 1'
#
loop_
_entity.id
_entity.type
_entity.pdbx_description
1 polymer ?
#
loop_
_entity_poly.entity_id
_entity_poly.type
_entity_poly.pdbx_seq_one_letter_code
_entity_poly.pdbx_strand_id
1 'polypeptide(L)'
;MNFLAASIESLGAKVVGWFTVGYGMFAFLAQAGLLLLEPATWNRATFDVVVKQIYFTAVQILHVFLGYALVISWLIITIILSTARDFGLTEFASEMTIRVLVLELLPFLTALFVALRSGSAINTEVALMQVNNELDALEHCKVPPMQFEFLPRLIGGVVSVVTLAGLAGLLALLMGYLAIYGMNL
;
A
#
# COMPACT_ATOMS: atom_id res chain seq x y z
N MET A 1 -27.71 -36.48 -15.80
CA MET A 1 -28.07 -35.83 -14.52
C MET A 1 -26.87 -35.53 -13.62
N ASN A 2 -25.74 -36.26 -13.73
CA ASN A 2 -24.57 -36.06 -12.86
C ASN A 2 -23.79 -34.75 -13.10
N PHE A 3 -23.86 -34.18 -14.30
CA PHE A 3 -23.11 -32.96 -14.66
C PHE A 3 -23.64 -31.70 -13.95
N LEU A 4 -24.96 -31.59 -13.77
CA LEU A 4 -25.57 -30.45 -13.07
C LEU A 4 -25.30 -30.50 -11.56
N ALA A 5 -25.36 -31.69 -10.95
CA ALA A 5 -25.02 -31.89 -9.55
C ALA A 5 -23.55 -31.57 -9.27
N ALA A 6 -22.62 -32.08 -10.10
CA ALA A 6 -21.19 -31.79 -9.97
C ALA A 6 -20.86 -30.29 -10.18
N SER A 7 -21.59 -29.62 -11.08
CA SER A 7 -21.43 -28.18 -11.31
C SER A 7 -21.86 -27.38 -10.08
N ILE A 8 -22.99 -27.73 -9.46
CA ILE A 8 -23.49 -27.09 -8.23
C ILE A 8 -22.57 -27.34 -7.04
N GLU A 9 -22.04 -28.57 -6.89
CA GLU A 9 -21.11 -28.93 -5.82
C GLU A 9 -19.79 -28.18 -5.94
N SER A 10 -19.23 -28.07 -7.16
CA SER A 10 -18.00 -27.31 -7.39
C SER A 10 -18.18 -25.79 -7.18
N LEU A 11 -19.35 -25.25 -7.49
CA LEU A 11 -19.70 -23.86 -7.20
C LEU A 11 -19.86 -23.65 -5.69
N GLY A 12 -20.54 -24.55 -4.99
CA GLY A 12 -20.67 -24.53 -3.53
C GLY A 12 -19.32 -24.54 -2.83
N ALA A 13 -18.42 -25.44 -3.23
CA ALA A 13 -17.06 -25.53 -2.68
C ALA A 13 -16.25 -24.24 -2.94
N LYS A 14 -16.35 -23.63 -4.13
CA LYS A 14 -15.67 -22.35 -4.43
C LYS A 14 -16.20 -21.20 -3.59
N VAL A 15 -17.52 -21.10 -3.42
CA VAL A 15 -18.15 -20.04 -2.63
C VAL A 15 -17.75 -20.15 -1.16
N VAL A 16 -17.81 -21.35 -0.59
CA VAL A 16 -17.35 -21.59 0.80
C VAL A 16 -15.85 -21.32 0.95
N GLY A 17 -15.04 -21.69 -0.04
CA GLY A 17 -13.62 -21.36 -0.10
C GLY A 17 -13.36 -19.84 -0.06
N TRP A 18 -14.10 -19.06 -0.85
CA TRP A 18 -14.01 -17.60 -0.83
C TRP A 18 -14.36 -16.99 0.53
N PHE A 19 -15.44 -17.49 1.16
CA PHE A 19 -15.85 -17.01 2.48
C PHE A 19 -14.83 -17.33 3.58
N THR A 20 -14.26 -18.53 3.56
CA THR A 20 -13.26 -18.95 4.56
C THR A 20 -11.96 -18.16 4.44
N VAL A 21 -11.48 -17.89 3.22
CA VAL A 21 -10.32 -17.01 2.98
C VAL A 21 -10.62 -15.59 3.46
N GLY A 22 -11.79 -15.04 3.10
CA GLY A 22 -12.20 -13.70 3.53
C GLY A 22 -12.27 -13.57 5.05
N TYR A 23 -12.87 -14.54 5.73
CA TYR A 23 -12.91 -14.59 7.20
C TYR A 23 -11.50 -14.69 7.80
N GLY A 24 -10.63 -15.53 7.24
CA GLY A 24 -9.24 -15.67 7.68
C GLY A 24 -8.45 -14.36 7.57
N MET A 25 -8.58 -13.64 6.45
CA MET A 25 -7.94 -12.32 6.27
C MET A 25 -8.47 -11.29 7.27
N PHE A 26 -9.79 -11.27 7.51
CA PHE A 26 -10.40 -10.37 8.48
C PHE A 26 -9.93 -10.68 9.92
N ALA A 27 -9.91 -11.96 10.29
CA ALA A 27 -9.43 -12.41 11.60
C ALA A 27 -7.95 -12.05 11.82
N PHE A 28 -7.11 -12.25 10.80
CA PHE A 28 -5.70 -11.83 10.81
C PHE A 28 -5.55 -10.32 11.03
N LEU A 29 -6.29 -9.51 10.28
CA LEU A 29 -6.28 -8.05 10.43
C LEU A 29 -6.77 -7.61 11.81
N ALA A 30 -7.85 -8.22 12.33
CA ALA A 30 -8.37 -7.92 13.66
C ALA A 30 -7.34 -8.28 14.75
N GLN A 31 -6.70 -9.45 14.65
CA GLN A 31 -5.68 -9.88 15.59
C GLN A 31 -4.45 -8.96 15.54
N ALA A 32 -3.98 -8.60 14.35
CA ALA A 32 -2.90 -7.62 14.18
C ALA A 32 -3.28 -6.26 14.79
N GLY A 33 -4.51 -5.78 14.55
CA GLY A 33 -5.02 -4.54 15.13
C GLY A 33 -5.06 -4.55 16.66
N LEU A 34 -5.48 -5.66 17.27
CA LEU A 34 -5.50 -5.82 18.72
C LEU A 34 -4.08 -5.88 19.30
N LEU A 35 -3.16 -6.57 18.65
CA LEU A 35 -1.76 -6.69 19.09
C LEU A 35 -0.98 -5.36 19.01
N LEU A 36 -1.38 -4.45 18.10
CA LEU A 36 -0.80 -3.10 18.02
C LEU A 36 -1.08 -2.25 19.27
N LEU A 37 -2.21 -2.48 19.93
CA LEU A 37 -2.62 -1.78 21.14
C LEU A 37 -1.92 -2.30 22.39
N GLU A 38 -1.28 -3.47 22.31
CA GLU A 38 -0.62 -4.08 23.44
C GLU A 38 0.79 -3.48 23.65
N PRO A 39 1.09 -2.86 24.81
CA PRO A 39 2.38 -2.20 25.04
C PRO A 39 3.57 -3.16 25.01
N ALA A 40 3.35 -4.45 25.31
CA ALA A 40 4.37 -5.49 25.27
C ALA A 40 4.93 -5.74 23.86
N THR A 41 4.18 -5.37 22.83
CA THR A 41 4.57 -5.52 21.42
C THR A 41 5.64 -4.52 21.01
N TRP A 42 5.69 -3.34 21.65
CA TRP A 42 6.64 -2.27 21.35
C TRP A 42 7.98 -2.47 22.05
N ASN A 43 8.67 -3.55 21.69
CA ASN A 43 10.04 -3.82 22.13
C ASN A 43 11.05 -3.30 21.09
N ARG A 44 12.30 -3.08 21.51
CA ARG A 44 13.40 -2.60 20.66
C ARG A 44 13.63 -3.51 19.44
N ALA A 45 13.49 -4.82 19.61
CA ALA A 45 13.59 -5.79 18.51
C ALA A 45 12.51 -5.57 17.44
N THR A 46 11.25 -5.37 17.86
CA THR A 46 10.12 -5.07 16.97
C THR A 46 10.38 -3.78 16.18
N PHE A 47 10.90 -2.75 16.85
CA PHE A 47 11.22 -1.47 16.22
C PHE A 47 12.30 -1.60 15.14
N ASP A 48 13.35 -2.37 15.39
CA ASP A 48 14.41 -2.61 14.40
C ASP A 48 13.86 -3.27 13.12
N VAL A 49 12.89 -4.19 13.26
CA VAL A 49 12.22 -4.82 12.11
C VAL A 49 11.33 -3.81 11.37
N VAL A 50 10.59 -2.96 12.09
CA VAL A 50 9.79 -1.89 11.47
C VAL A 50 10.67 -0.94 10.65
N VAL A 51 11.81 -0.52 11.19
CA VAL A 51 12.75 0.38 10.49
C VAL A 51 13.31 -0.29 9.24
N LYS A 52 13.71 -1.56 9.32
CA LYS A 52 14.15 -2.34 8.15
C LYS A 52 13.05 -2.43 7.09
N GLN A 53 11.80 -2.64 7.51
CA GLN A 53 10.67 -2.69 6.60
C GLN A 53 10.42 -1.36 5.89
N ILE A 54 10.51 -0.23 6.61
CA ILE A 54 10.37 1.12 6.05
C ILE A 54 11.52 1.39 5.07
N TYR A 55 12.75 1.03 5.43
CA TYR A 55 13.90 1.19 4.54
C TYR A 55 13.71 0.40 3.23
N PHE A 56 13.32 -0.86 3.34
CA PHE A 56 13.06 -1.71 2.17
C PHE A 56 11.91 -1.16 1.33
N THR A 57 10.79 -0.77 1.93
CA THR A 57 9.55 -0.42 1.23
C THR A 57 9.54 1.01 0.70
N ALA A 58 10.01 1.98 1.47
CA ALA A 58 10.00 3.39 1.09
C ALA A 58 11.33 3.86 0.49
N VAL A 59 12.45 3.63 1.20
CA VAL A 59 13.73 4.25 0.86
C VAL A 59 14.37 3.60 -0.36
N GLN A 60 14.37 2.28 -0.44
CA GLN A 60 15.04 1.56 -1.54
C GLN A 60 14.38 1.78 -2.91
N ILE A 61 13.07 2.02 -2.97
CA ILE A 61 12.37 2.29 -4.24
C ILE A 61 12.32 3.78 -4.55
N LEU A 62 12.74 4.65 -3.62
CA LEU A 62 12.44 6.07 -3.64
C LEU A 62 12.71 6.70 -5.01
N HIS A 63 13.85 6.43 -5.64
CA HIS A 63 14.20 6.95 -6.97
C HIS A 63 13.20 6.58 -8.08
N VAL A 64 12.66 5.36 -8.07
CA VAL A 64 11.73 4.86 -9.10
C VAL A 64 10.35 5.40 -8.81
N PHE A 65 9.96 5.43 -7.53
CA PHE A 65 8.70 6.01 -7.09
C PHE A 65 8.63 7.51 -7.38
N LEU A 66 9.71 8.27 -7.16
CA LEU A 66 9.78 9.69 -7.50
C LEU A 66 9.59 9.92 -9.01
N GLY A 67 10.25 9.12 -9.85
CA GLY A 67 10.04 9.17 -11.30
C GLY A 67 8.59 8.89 -11.68
N TYR A 68 8.00 7.85 -11.09
CA TYR A 68 6.59 7.51 -11.27
C TYR A 68 5.66 8.66 -10.86
N ALA A 69 5.83 9.21 -9.65
CA ALA A 69 5.02 10.29 -9.12
C ALA A 69 5.13 11.55 -9.99
N LEU A 70 6.34 11.91 -10.43
CA LEU A 70 6.55 13.07 -11.32
C LEU A 70 5.82 12.91 -12.65
N VAL A 71 5.93 11.75 -13.30
CA VAL A 71 5.28 11.50 -14.59
C VAL A 71 3.76 11.53 -14.46
N ILE A 72 3.22 10.87 -13.43
CA ILE A 72 1.78 10.88 -13.17
C ILE A 72 1.28 12.28 -12.86
N SER A 73 1.95 13.01 -11.96
CA SER A 73 1.56 14.37 -11.60
C SER A 73 1.60 15.29 -12.82
N TRP A 74 2.67 15.25 -13.61
CA TRP A 74 2.78 16.04 -14.83
C TRP A 74 1.64 15.77 -15.82
N LEU A 75 1.36 14.49 -16.08
CA LEU A 75 0.28 14.07 -16.97
C LEU A 75 -1.08 14.58 -16.49
N ILE A 76 -1.41 14.34 -15.21
CA ILE A 76 -2.72 14.69 -14.65
C ILE A 76 -2.90 16.20 -14.56
N ILE A 77 -1.88 16.95 -14.13
CA ILE A 77 -1.92 18.42 -14.09
C ILE A 77 -2.16 18.98 -15.49
N THR A 78 -1.47 18.43 -16.50
CA THR A 78 -1.64 18.87 -17.90
C THR A 78 -3.07 18.63 -18.38
N ILE A 79 -3.65 17.46 -18.07
CA ILE A 79 -5.05 17.14 -18.41
C ILE A 79 -6.02 18.09 -17.70
N ILE A 80 -5.80 18.37 -16.42
CA ILE A 80 -6.64 19.31 -15.66
C ILE A 80 -6.57 20.71 -16.28
N LEU A 81 -5.37 21.19 -16.60
CA LEU A 81 -5.18 22.52 -17.18
C LEU A 81 -5.68 22.65 -18.62
N SER A 82 -5.56 21.61 -19.46
CA SER A 82 -6.14 21.64 -20.80
C SER A 82 -7.66 21.65 -20.72
N THR A 83 -8.24 20.75 -19.93
CA THR A 83 -9.69 20.63 -19.75
C THR A 83 -10.28 21.92 -19.17
N ALA A 84 -9.66 22.48 -18.13
CA ALA A 84 -10.12 23.73 -17.53
C ALA A 84 -10.09 24.89 -18.53
N ARG A 85 -9.09 24.95 -19.42
CA ARG A 85 -9.03 25.97 -20.48
C ARG A 85 -10.13 25.78 -21.53
N ASP A 86 -10.37 24.54 -21.96
CA ASP A 86 -11.39 24.24 -22.98
C ASP A 86 -12.80 24.60 -22.51
N PHE A 87 -13.08 24.49 -21.21
CA PHE A 87 -14.36 24.88 -20.61
C PHE A 87 -14.39 26.31 -20.04
N GLY A 88 -13.30 27.08 -20.14
CA GLY A 88 -13.21 28.43 -19.56
C GLY A 88 -13.21 28.49 -18.03
N LEU A 89 -12.86 27.39 -17.36
CA LEU A 89 -12.86 27.18 -15.90
C LEU A 89 -11.44 27.20 -15.29
N THR A 90 -10.51 27.95 -15.88
CA THR A 90 -9.09 27.96 -15.48
C THR A 90 -8.89 28.33 -14.00
N GLU A 91 -9.78 29.14 -13.43
CA GLU A 91 -9.75 29.52 -12.01
C GLU A 91 -9.92 28.33 -11.04
N PHE A 92 -10.61 27.27 -11.47
CA PHE A 92 -10.83 26.05 -10.68
C PHE A 92 -9.74 24.99 -10.87
N ALA A 93 -8.80 25.19 -11.80
CA ALA A 93 -7.79 24.17 -12.12
C ALA A 93 -6.86 23.85 -10.94
N SER A 94 -6.51 24.86 -10.14
CA SER A 94 -5.68 24.69 -8.94
C SER A 94 -6.42 23.91 -7.85
N GLU A 95 -7.69 24.23 -7.61
CA GLU A 95 -8.54 23.52 -6.65
C GLU A 95 -8.75 22.06 -7.06
N MET A 96 -9.03 21.82 -8.34
CA MET A 96 -9.18 20.46 -8.89
C MET A 96 -7.89 19.65 -8.76
N THR A 97 -6.74 20.28 -8.98
CA THR A 97 -5.44 19.62 -8.79
C THR A 97 -5.26 19.18 -7.33
N ILE A 98 -5.57 20.02 -6.36
CA ILE A 98 -5.42 19.64 -4.95
C ILE A 98 -6.42 18.54 -4.57
N ARG A 99 -7.71 18.72 -4.87
CA ARG A 99 -8.75 17.76 -4.46
C ARG A 99 -8.61 16.42 -5.17
N VAL A 100 -8.47 16.42 -6.49
CA VAL A 100 -8.49 15.17 -7.27
C VAL A 100 -7.12 14.51 -7.29
N LEU A 101 -6.06 15.25 -7.60
CA LEU A 101 -4.74 14.65 -7.73
C LEU A 101 -4.11 14.40 -6.35
N VAL A 102 -4.06 15.40 -5.47
CA VAL A 102 -3.29 15.28 -4.20
C VAL A 102 -4.03 14.48 -3.13
N LEU A 103 -5.33 14.69 -2.94
CA LEU A 103 -6.06 14.03 -1.85
C LEU A 103 -6.60 12.64 -2.21
N GLU A 104 -6.92 12.39 -3.48
CA GLU A 104 -7.54 11.13 -3.89
C GLU A 104 -6.57 10.25 -4.69
N LEU A 105 -6.08 10.77 -5.82
CA LEU A 105 -5.37 9.94 -6.80
C LEU A 105 -3.98 9.54 -6.33
N LEU A 106 -3.17 10.45 -5.79
CA LEU A 106 -1.81 10.14 -5.35
C LEU A 106 -1.76 9.16 -4.18
N PRO A 107 -2.57 9.29 -3.11
CA PRO A 107 -2.62 8.29 -2.04
C PRO A 107 -3.05 6.91 -2.57
N PHE A 108 -4.08 6.86 -3.42
CA PHE A 108 -4.55 5.63 -4.04
C PHE A 108 -3.45 4.95 -4.88
N LEU A 109 -2.82 5.71 -5.79
CA LEU A 109 -1.76 5.22 -6.66
C LEU A 109 -0.51 4.81 -5.89
N THR A 110 -0.18 5.51 -4.81
CA THR A 110 0.94 5.16 -3.94
C THR A 110 0.67 3.84 -3.20
N ALA A 111 -0.53 3.68 -2.64
CA ALA A 111 -0.92 2.43 -1.99
C ALA A 111 -0.86 1.25 -2.98
N LEU A 112 -1.37 1.44 -4.21
CA LEU A 112 -1.32 0.42 -5.25
C LEU A 112 0.13 0.07 -5.64
N PHE A 113 0.99 1.08 -5.85
CA PHE A 113 2.39 0.88 -6.20
C PHE A 113 3.13 0.07 -5.13
N VAL A 114 2.97 0.45 -3.86
CA VAL A 114 3.59 -0.24 -2.73
C VAL A 114 3.04 -1.67 -2.57
N ALA A 115 1.73 -1.86 -2.72
CA ALA A 115 1.10 -3.18 -2.65
C ALA A 115 1.65 -4.12 -3.73
N LEU A 116 1.85 -3.62 -4.95
CA LEU A 116 2.40 -4.42 -6.06
C LEU A 116 3.87 -4.77 -5.83
N ARG A 117 4.73 -3.79 -5.54
CA ARG A 117 6.18 -4.02 -5.38
C ARG A 117 6.47 -4.77 -4.08
N SER A 118 6.08 -4.19 -2.95
CA SER A 118 6.44 -4.74 -1.64
C SER A 118 5.55 -5.92 -1.26
N GLY A 119 4.28 -5.98 -1.69
CA GLY A 119 3.44 -7.14 -1.40
C GLY A 119 3.97 -8.44 -2.00
N SER A 120 4.47 -8.41 -3.24
CA SER A 120 5.10 -9.59 -3.86
C SER A 120 6.38 -10.02 -3.14
N ALA A 121 7.23 -9.06 -2.76
CA ALA A 121 8.46 -9.33 -2.02
C ALA A 121 8.18 -9.91 -0.62
N ILE A 122 7.26 -9.29 0.14
CA ILE A 122 6.86 -9.75 1.47
C ILE A 122 6.26 -11.16 1.39
N ASN A 123 5.39 -11.42 0.39
CA ASN A 123 4.80 -12.74 0.20
C ASN A 123 5.88 -13.81 -0.08
N THR A 124 6.88 -13.47 -0.89
CA THR A 124 7.99 -14.38 -1.20
C THR A 124 8.84 -14.66 0.04
N GLU A 125 9.10 -13.64 0.84
CA GLU A 125 9.88 -13.76 2.08
C GLU A 125 9.15 -14.61 3.12
N VAL A 126 7.85 -14.37 3.34
CA VAL A 126 7.03 -15.20 4.24
C VAL A 126 6.94 -16.65 3.73
N ALA A 127 6.80 -16.85 2.42
CA ALA A 127 6.79 -18.19 1.83
C ALA A 127 8.14 -18.91 2.05
N LEU A 128 9.26 -18.20 1.94
CA LEU A 128 10.58 -18.75 2.20
C LEU A 128 10.76 -19.13 3.67
N MET A 129 10.30 -18.27 4.60
CA MET A 129 10.32 -18.56 6.03
C MET A 129 9.50 -19.81 6.38
N GLN A 130 8.35 -20.01 5.72
CA GLN A 130 7.54 -21.21 5.88
C GLN A 130 8.26 -22.46 5.37
N VAL A 131 8.87 -22.40 4.19
CA VAL A 131 9.59 -23.54 3.60
C VAL A 131 10.84 -23.91 4.41
N ASN A 132 11.49 -22.92 5.02
CA ASN A 132 12.67 -23.11 5.88
C ASN A 132 12.32 -23.49 7.34
N ASN A 133 11.03 -23.58 7.70
CA ASN A 133 10.55 -23.78 9.07
C ASN A 133 11.03 -22.71 10.08
N GLU A 134 11.30 -21.49 9.62
CA GLU A 134 11.73 -20.38 10.49
C GLU A 134 10.59 -19.92 11.42
N LEU A 135 9.35 -19.94 10.92
CA LEU A 135 8.15 -19.62 11.71
C LEU A 135 7.94 -20.63 12.84
N ASP A 136 8.07 -21.93 12.55
CA ASP A 136 7.96 -22.98 13.55
C ASP A 136 9.11 -22.88 14.58
N ALA A 137 10.32 -22.53 14.13
CA ALA A 137 11.46 -22.33 15.02
C ALA A 137 11.23 -21.19 16.03
N LEU A 138 10.59 -20.10 15.61
CA LEU A 138 10.19 -19.00 16.51
C LEU A 138 9.20 -19.49 17.57
N GLU A 139 8.21 -20.29 17.19
CA GLU A 139 7.24 -20.87 18.13
C GLU A 139 7.91 -21.82 19.14
N HIS A 140 8.86 -22.65 18.71
CA HIS A 140 9.65 -23.51 19.60
C HIS A 140 10.47 -22.70 20.62
N CYS A 141 10.94 -21.52 20.22
CA CYS A 141 11.64 -20.56 21.09
C CYS A 141 10.69 -19.76 22.00
N LYS A 142 9.37 -20.05 21.99
CA LYS A 142 8.33 -19.30 22.71
C LYS A 142 8.23 -17.84 22.30
N VAL A 143 8.60 -17.52 21.06
CA VAL A 143 8.48 -16.18 20.48
C VAL A 143 7.29 -16.18 19.51
N PRO A 144 6.22 -15.42 19.77
CA PRO A 144 5.03 -15.43 18.91
C PRO A 144 5.34 -14.80 17.54
N PRO A 145 5.29 -15.55 16.42
CA PRO A 145 5.66 -15.04 15.09
C PRO A 145 4.75 -13.89 14.64
N MET A 146 3.48 -13.90 15.04
CA MET A 146 2.52 -12.82 14.75
C MET A 146 3.03 -11.44 15.20
N GLN A 147 3.62 -11.35 16.39
CA GLN A 147 4.05 -10.08 16.98
C GLN A 147 5.41 -9.62 16.45
N PHE A 148 6.32 -10.56 16.15
CA PHE A 148 7.71 -10.25 15.81
C PHE A 148 8.00 -10.21 14.31
N GLU A 149 7.19 -10.88 13.50
CA GLU A 149 7.42 -10.99 12.06
C GLU A 149 6.35 -10.23 11.26
N PHE A 150 5.08 -10.57 11.48
CA PHE A 150 3.97 -10.04 10.68
C PHE A 150 3.62 -8.60 11.05
N LEU A 151 3.53 -8.29 12.35
CA LEU A 151 3.14 -6.96 12.80
C LEU A 151 4.12 -5.85 12.38
N PRO A 152 5.45 -6.01 12.51
CA PRO A 152 6.39 -5.00 12.06
C PRO A 152 6.30 -4.73 10.55
N ARG A 153 6.06 -5.78 9.76
CA ARG A 153 5.86 -5.68 8.31
C ARG A 153 4.64 -4.86 7.95
N LEU A 154 3.52 -5.08 8.67
CA LEU A 154 2.28 -4.31 8.50
C LEU A 154 2.49 -2.83 8.85
N ILE A 155 3.06 -2.53 10.02
CA ILE A 155 3.31 -1.15 10.45
C ILE A 155 4.26 -0.46 9.46
N GLY A 156 5.38 -1.11 9.12
CA GLY A 156 6.35 -0.56 8.20
C GLY A 156 5.77 -0.30 6.81
N GLY A 157 4.88 -1.19 6.33
CA GLY A 157 4.13 -0.99 5.10
C GLY A 157 3.20 0.23 5.14
N VAL A 158 2.37 0.34 6.18
CA VAL A 158 1.43 1.48 6.34
C VAL A 158 2.18 2.81 6.44
N VAL A 159 3.22 2.87 7.30
CA VAL A 159 4.06 4.08 7.44
C VAL A 159 4.72 4.44 6.12
N SER A 160 5.19 3.45 5.36
CA SER A 160 5.78 3.69 4.05
C SER A 160 4.79 4.28 3.04
N VAL A 161 3.56 3.76 2.99
CA VAL A 161 2.53 4.30 2.10
C VAL A 161 2.18 5.75 2.45
N VAL A 162 1.97 6.05 3.74
CA VAL A 162 1.62 7.40 4.19
C VAL A 162 2.74 8.40 3.88
N THR A 163 3.99 8.01 4.15
CA THR A 163 5.16 8.89 3.90
C THR A 163 5.39 9.11 2.41
N LEU A 164 5.33 8.07 1.58
CA LEU A 164 5.46 8.19 0.14
C LEU A 164 4.31 8.99 -0.49
N ALA A 165 3.08 8.83 -0.01
CA ALA A 165 1.93 9.58 -0.52
C ALA A 165 2.07 11.06 -0.20
N GLY A 166 2.53 11.40 1.01
CA GLY A 166 2.85 12.78 1.38
C GLY A 166 3.95 13.38 0.49
N LEU A 167 5.03 12.63 0.23
CA LEU A 167 6.09 13.06 -0.68
C LEU A 167 5.60 13.27 -2.11
N ALA A 168 4.79 12.35 -2.64
CA ALA A 168 4.18 12.50 -3.96
C ALA A 168 3.28 13.74 -4.03
N GLY A 169 2.49 13.98 -2.98
CA GLY A 169 1.66 15.18 -2.85
C GLY A 169 2.47 16.46 -2.89
N LEU A 170 3.58 16.54 -2.15
CA LEU A 170 4.50 17.69 -2.17
C LEU A 170 5.07 17.95 -3.57
N LEU A 171 5.50 16.90 -4.26
CA LEU A 171 6.01 17.00 -5.63
C LEU A 171 4.94 17.47 -6.62
N ALA A 172 3.72 16.95 -6.49
CA ALA A 172 2.59 17.35 -7.32
C ALA A 172 2.22 18.82 -7.11
N LEU A 173 2.26 19.31 -5.88
CA LEU A 173 2.03 20.73 -5.58
C LEU A 173 3.11 21.62 -6.20
N LEU A 174 4.38 21.22 -6.13
CA LEU A 174 5.49 21.93 -6.79
C LEU A 174 5.30 21.96 -8.32
N MET A 175 4.98 20.82 -8.92
CA MET A 175 4.70 20.73 -10.36
C MET A 175 3.48 21.55 -10.76
N GLY A 176 2.41 21.54 -9.95
CA GLY A 176 1.19 22.31 -10.19
C GLY A 176 1.46 23.81 -10.15
N TYR A 177 2.24 24.27 -9.16
CA TYR A 177 2.69 25.65 -9.09
C TYR A 177 3.49 26.06 -10.33
N LEU A 178 4.47 25.24 -10.74
CA LEU A 178 5.29 25.51 -11.93
C LEU A 178 4.46 25.51 -13.22
N ALA A 179 3.51 24.59 -13.37
CA ALA A 179 2.68 24.51 -14.57
C ALA A 179 1.69 25.68 -14.68
N ILE A 180 1.11 26.13 -13.57
CA ILE A 180 0.13 27.22 -13.56
C ILE A 180 0.80 28.59 -13.72
N TYR A 181 1.87 28.85 -12.96
CA TYR A 181 2.52 30.15 -12.93
C TYR A 181 3.70 30.28 -13.91
N GLY A 182 4.42 29.18 -14.15
CA GLY A 182 5.57 29.17 -15.07
C GLY A 182 5.19 29.28 -16.54
N MET A 183 3.95 28.97 -16.93
CA MET A 183 3.46 29.15 -18.30
C MET A 183 3.09 30.62 -18.65
N ASN A 184 3.15 31.55 -17.68
CA ASN A 184 2.90 32.98 -17.88
C ASN A 184 4.18 33.84 -18.01
N LEU A 185 5.35 33.21 -18.15
CA LEU A 185 6.64 33.83 -18.51
C LEU A 185 6.98 33.50 -19.96
#